data_AF-A0A3N5IKZ2-F1
#
_entry.id   AF-A0A3N5IKZ2-F1
#
_cell.length_a   1.000
_cell.length_b   1.000
_cell.length_c   1.000
_cell.angle_alpha   90.00
_cell.angle_beta   90.00
_cell.angle_gamma   90.00
#
_symmetry.space_group_name_H-M   'P 1'
#
loop_
_entity.id
_entity.type
_entity.pdbx_description
1 polymer ?
#
loop_
_entity_poly.entity_id
_entity_poly.type
_entity_poly.pdbx_seq_one_letter_code
_entity_poly.pdbx_strand_id
1 'polypeptide(L)' 'MRSPAMTQSTEAVYSDGVLKPERDLGLRERQRVRLTVEPIDDRANDRAAALARLRVGIARMQFYSKGPLPSRAELHDRL' A
#
# COMPACT_ATOMS: atom_id res chain seq x y z
N MET A 1 -15.37 -24.40 -37.98
CA MET A 1 -14.54 -23.30 -37.45
C MET A 1 -14.85 -23.17 -35.96
N ARG A 2 -13.87 -23.35 -35.06
CA ARG A 2 -14.07 -23.13 -33.62
C ARG A 2 -14.15 -21.62 -33.37
N SER A 3 -15.27 -21.15 -32.83
CA SER A 3 -15.40 -19.75 -32.39
C SER A 3 -14.28 -19.41 -31.39
N PRO A 4 -13.71 -18.20 -31.42
CA PRO A 4 -12.74 -17.80 -30.42
C PRO A 4 -13.40 -17.94 -29.05
N ALA A 5 -12.80 -18.74 -28.16
CA ALA A 5 -13.23 -18.80 -26.78
C ALA A 5 -13.07 -17.39 -26.20
N MET A 6 -14.18 -16.73 -25.85
CA MET A 6 -14.15 -15.44 -25.17
C MET A 6 -13.29 -15.60 -23.92
N THR A 7 -12.13 -14.94 -23.92
CA THR A 7 -11.22 -14.93 -22.79
C THR A 7 -11.66 -13.78 -21.90
N GLN A 8 -12.16 -14.08 -20.71
CA GLN A 8 -12.47 -13.09 -19.69
C GLN A 8 -11.23 -12.88 -18.82
N SER A 9 -10.78 -11.65 -18.69
CA SER A 9 -9.76 -11.24 -17.71
C SER A 9 -10.44 -10.61 -16.49
N THR A 10 -9.85 -10.82 -15.32
CA THR A 10 -10.27 -10.18 -14.06
C THR A 10 -9.04 -9.87 -13.24
N GLU A 11 -9.11 -8.83 -12.42
CA GLU A 11 -8.11 -8.56 -11.40
C GLU A 11 -8.35 -9.45 -10.18
N ALA A 12 -7.28 -9.79 -9.48
CA ALA A 12 -7.35 -10.63 -8.30
C ALA A 12 -6.30 -10.21 -7.27
N VAL A 13 -6.68 -10.29 -6.00
CA VAL A 13 -5.78 -10.07 -4.88
C VAL A 13 -5.25 -11.42 -4.39
N TYR A 14 -3.93 -11.57 -4.38
CA TYR A 14 -3.28 -12.71 -3.76
C TYR A 14 -3.21 -12.51 -2.25
N SER A 15 -3.90 -13.36 -1.49
CA SER A 15 -3.89 -13.33 -0.02
C SER A 15 -4.01 -14.75 0.53
N ASP A 16 -3.21 -15.06 1.56
CA ASP A 16 -3.24 -16.35 2.26
C ASP A 16 -3.09 -17.58 1.34
N GLY A 17 -2.30 -17.46 0.27
CA GLY A 17 -2.10 -18.54 -0.69
C GLY A 17 -3.21 -18.70 -1.74
N VAL A 18 -4.23 -17.83 -1.72
CA VAL A 18 -5.41 -17.89 -2.60
C VAL A 18 -5.50 -16.63 -3.46
N LEU A 19 -5.77 -16.82 -4.77
CA LEU A 19 -6.13 -15.73 -5.67
C LEU A 19 -7.63 -15.44 -5.54
N LYS A 20 -7.97 -14.28 -4.98
CA LYS A 20 -9.35 -13.83 -4.79
C LYS A 20 -9.69 -12.84 -5.91
N PRO A 21 -10.53 -13.21 -6.89
CA PRO A 21 -10.92 -12.30 -7.96
C PRO A 21 -11.77 -11.16 -7.41
N GLU A 22 -11.65 -9.96 -7.98
CA GLU A 22 -12.46 -8.80 -7.56
C GLU A 22 -13.93 -8.94 -7.95
N ARG A 23 -14.24 -9.82 -8.90
CA ARG A 23 -15.60 -10.08 -9.39
C ARG A 23 -15.83 -11.58 -9.44
N ASP A 24 -17.10 -11.99 -9.33
CA ASP A 24 -17.49 -13.37 -9.54
C ASP A 24 -17.18 -13.80 -10.99
N LEU A 25 -16.47 -14.92 -11.13
CA LEU A 25 -16.06 -15.48 -12.42
C LEU A 25 -17.04 -16.51 -12.97
N GLY A 26 -18.05 -16.93 -12.20
CA GLY A 26 -19.01 -17.97 -12.60
C GLY A 26 -18.35 -19.33 -12.93
N LEU A 27 -17.18 -19.62 -12.34
CA LEU A 27 -16.45 -20.86 -12.56
C LEU A 27 -17.06 -22.02 -11.78
N ARG A 28 -17.01 -23.22 -12.36
CA ARG A 28 -17.38 -24.46 -11.67
C ARG A 28 -16.22 -24.93 -10.79
N GLU A 29 -16.55 -25.72 -9.77
CA GLU A 29 -15.53 -26.38 -8.96
C GLU A 29 -14.55 -27.19 -9.83
N ARG A 30 -13.24 -27.06 -9.55
CA ARG A 30 -12.14 -27.74 -10.26
C ARG A 30 -12.02 -27.40 -11.76
N GLN A 31 -12.63 -26.30 -12.22
CA GLN A 31 -12.46 -25.83 -13.59
C GLN A 31 -11.02 -25.35 -13.82
N ARG A 32 -10.36 -25.86 -14.88
CA ARG A 32 -9.01 -25.44 -15.24
C ARG A 32 -9.05 -24.06 -15.88
N VAL A 33 -8.17 -23.17 -15.42
CA VAL A 33 -7.99 -21.82 -15.95
C VAL A 33 -6.52 -21.56 -16.25
N ARG A 34 -6.23 -20.57 -17.10
CA ARG A 34 -4.89 -20.06 -17.32
C ARG A 34 -4.70 -18.80 -16.49
N LEU A 35 -3.65 -18.76 -15.67
CA LEU A 35 -3.27 -17.60 -14.89
C LEU A 35 -2.21 -16.79 -15.64
N THR A 36 -2.44 -15.49 -15.77
CA THR A 36 -1.42 -14.50 -16.16
C THR A 36 -1.18 -13.62 -14.96
N VAL A 37 0.06 -13.51 -14.49
CA VAL A 37 0.44 -12.62 -13.39
C VAL A 37 1.18 -11.44 -13.98
N GLU A 38 0.58 -10.26 -13.86
CA GLU A 38 1.19 -9.00 -14.26
C GLU A 38 1.54 -8.22 -13.00
N PRO A 39 2.78 -7.73 -12.86
CA PRO A 39 3.12 -6.85 -11.75
C PRO A 39 2.33 -5.55 -11.93
N ILE A 40 1.38 -5.32 -11.04
CA ILE A 40 0.75 -4.01 -10.93
C ILE A 40 1.80 -3.12 -10.28
N ASP A 41 2.22 -2.06 -10.97
CA ASP A 41 3.18 -1.09 -10.44
C ASP A 41 2.47 -0.32 -9.33
N ASP A 42 2.45 -0.92 -8.15
CA ASP A 42 1.91 -0.37 -6.91
C ASP A 42 2.90 0.65 -6.34
N ARG A 43 3.45 1.50 -7.23
CA ARG A 43 4.36 2.60 -6.92
C ARG A 43 3.60 3.53 -6.00
N ALA A 44 3.76 3.20 -4.72
CA ALA A 44 3.38 3.87 -3.52
C ALA A 44 2.84 5.26 -3.82
N ASN A 45 1.51 5.36 -3.81
CA ASN A 45 0.79 6.61 -3.90
C ASN A 45 1.50 7.69 -3.07
N ASP A 46 2.19 8.51 -3.82
CA ASP A 46 2.79 9.79 -3.52
C ASP A 46 3.46 9.93 -2.14
N ARG A 47 4.59 9.25 -1.95
CA ARG A 47 5.53 9.51 -0.82
C ARG A 47 5.80 11.01 -0.66
N ALA A 48 5.83 11.77 -1.76
CA ALA A 48 6.03 13.21 -1.70
C ALA A 48 4.80 13.92 -1.08
N ALA A 49 3.58 13.54 -1.44
CA ALA A 49 2.37 14.04 -0.77
C ALA A 49 2.26 13.61 0.70
N ALA A 50 2.66 12.38 1.04
CA ALA A 50 2.70 11.94 2.44
C ALA A 50 3.71 12.77 3.26
N LEU A 51 4.89 13.02 2.71
CA LEU A 51 5.89 13.90 3.31
C LEU A 51 5.41 15.35 3.41
N ALA A 52 4.69 15.86 2.41
CA ALA A 52 4.12 17.20 2.44
C ALA A 52 3.09 17.34 3.57
N ARG A 53 2.17 16.37 3.72
CA ARG A 53 1.19 16.31 4.82
C ARG A 53 1.87 16.27 6.19
N LEU A 54 2.91 15.44 6.34
CA LEU A 54 3.67 15.34 7.58
C LEU A 54 4.36 16.67 7.95
N ARG A 55 5.03 17.32 6.98
CA ARG A 55 5.71 18.61 7.20
C ARG A 55 4.73 19.71 7.62
N VAL A 56 3.55 19.77 6.99
CA VAL A 56 2.48 20.70 7.40
C VAL A 56 2.03 20.41 8.82
N GLY A 57 1.89 19.13 9.20
CA GLY A 57 1.58 18.71 10.56
C GLY A 57 2.62 19.21 11.57
N ILE A 58 3.91 18.92 11.34
CA ILE A 58 5.00 19.35 12.23
C ILE A 58 5.03 20.87 12.39
N ALA A 59 4.86 21.62 11.30
CA ALA A 59 4.81 23.09 11.35
C ALA A 59 3.63 23.61 12.21
N ARG A 60 2.48 22.92 12.20
CA ARG A 60 1.31 23.26 13.02
C ARG A 60 1.46 22.87 14.48
N MET A 61 2.31 21.90 14.80
CA MET A 61 2.50 21.43 16.18
C MET A 61 3.19 22.46 17.09
N GLN A 62 3.67 23.59 16.54
CA GLN A 62 4.20 24.70 17.32
C GLN A 62 5.27 24.25 18.33
N PHE A 63 6.13 23.30 17.91
CA PHE A 63 7.28 22.88 18.69
C PHE A 63 8.29 24.03 18.74
N TYR A 64 8.21 24.80 19.81
CA TYR A 64 9.15 25.86 20.12
C TYR A 64 9.89 25.50 21.40
N SER A 65 11.21 25.34 21.29
CA SER A 65 12.04 25.43 22.48
C SER A 65 12.17 26.91 22.84
N LYS A 66 11.66 27.31 24.00
CA LYS A 66 11.94 28.64 24.57
C LYS A 66 13.13 28.49 25.51
N GLY A 67 14.22 29.20 25.22
CA GLY A 67 15.44 29.17 26.01
C GLY A 67 16.54 28.27 25.42
N PRO A 68 17.72 28.26 26.05
CA PRO A 68 18.85 27.43 25.61
C PRO A 68 18.45 25.95 25.63
N LEU A 69 18.85 25.22 24.59
CA LEU A 69 18.63 23.77 24.53
C LEU A 69 19.36 23.11 25.71
N PRO A 70 18.73 22.14 26.40
CA PRO A 70 19.39 21.42 27.48
C PRO A 70 20.64 20.73 26.95
N SER A 71 21.71 20.79 27.74
CA SER A 71 22.93 20.05 27.49
C SER A 71 22.69 18.55 27.57
N ARG A 72 23.60 17.77 26.97
CA ARG A 72 23.53 16.32 27.00
C ARG A 72 23.43 15.76 28.44
N ALA A 73 24.16 16.36 29.40
CA ALA A 73 24.12 15.95 30.79
C ALA A 73 22.72 16.16 31.41
N GLU A 74 22.10 17.32 31.17
CA GLU A 74 20.75 17.65 31.68
C GLU A 74 19.65 16.77 31.08
N LEU A 75 19.87 16.17 29.90
CA LEU A 75 18.97 15.20 29.30
C LEU A 75 19.08 13.81 29.94
N HIS A 76 20.25 13.44 30.47
CA HIS A 76 20.48 12.13 31.08
C HIS A 76 19.95 12.03 32.52
N ASP A 77 19.82 13.15 33.24
CA ASP A 77 19.32 13.19 34.63
C ASP A 77 17.78 13.23 34.75
N ARG A 78 17.05 13.19 33.63
CA ARG A 78 15.57 13.24 33.58
C ARG A 78 14.87 11.87 33.59
N LEU A 79 15.60 10.79 33.89
CA LEU A 79 15.11 9.41 33.97
C LEU A 79 15.10 8.91 35.41
#